data_AF-A0A2K1JEM4-F1
#
_entry.id   AF-A0A2K1JEM4-F1
#
_cell.length_a   1.000
_cell.length_b   1.000
_cell.length_c   1.000
_cell.angle_alpha   90.00
_cell.angle_beta   90.00
_cell.angle_gamma   90.00
#
_symmetry.space_group_name_H-M   'P 1'
#
loop_
_entity.id
_entity.type
_entity.pdbx_description
1 polymer ?
#
loop_
_entity_poly.entity_id
_entity_poly.type
_entity_poly.pdbx_seq_one_letter_code
_entity_poly.pdbx_strand_id
1 'polypeptide(L)'
;MSVVVGIFPPLPAFGVAAAAPLQLPFSILFSPPSFSHPPSPMASAPTHFRLALLVKDAQPSELFQLFLTRQPSPPSASPPHPLLDVDVWDLPSTPLASLLRGKHPPHNDDPRLFKAISNVTYNLECLGLKGFDVCAAVAQIQARIFPTGGPCKSWRYWKYIEEPEFGPNPPIHTIVFLTETFTDEACFAADGEWIDPHMAYSMLVNADSKQKRIGTLAMFAFSSHFPSGLSFKYNLSIHGQEYPPGVFVAPMDSATLSPFSKTNLVVMAPTAPLHHPVDTTVAVACGDALICDPGCYPSAAHAQLAKIVNELPKKLLIFVTHHHHDHVEGLPTVKQNNPRAIIIAHEKTLQRMGKDYGLDCIAVDGGSKLVISGQELEIISAPGHTDGHLGLFHRATGTLLVGDHCVGHGSSVLDSNSGGNMEDYLTTCKRFIELAPKVIIPAHGYPTLWPLHMLQNYIRHREAREAKVLCAIQRGARTAYQVVSQAYQDTPPAYWPAALMNVKLHLNHLKIISQIPSDFNMDEFDRSSKAPFILRCLPAAASHMLQKPLLSIMGTSLAGSLSVIVVVGAVACLWTKKK
;
A
#
# COMPACT_ATOMS: atom_id res chain seq x y z
N MET A 1 -47.99 -79.61 10.76
CA MET A 1 -47.47 -79.66 12.15
C MET A 1 -46.52 -78.48 12.33
N SER A 2 -46.86 -77.57 13.28
CA SER A 2 -46.04 -76.50 13.90
C SER A 2 -45.50 -75.40 12.95
N VAL A 3 -45.92 -74.11 12.98
CA VAL A 3 -45.94 -73.08 14.05
C VAL A 3 -44.53 -72.98 14.70
N VAL A 4 -43.77 -71.87 14.73
CA VAL A 4 -44.05 -70.52 15.28
C VAL A 4 -43.05 -69.46 14.73
N VAL A 5 -43.61 -68.26 14.50
CA VAL A 5 -43.13 -66.87 14.41
C VAL A 5 -41.90 -66.44 15.23
N GLY A 6 -41.11 -65.49 14.71
CA GLY A 6 -40.25 -64.60 15.50
C GLY A 6 -39.75 -63.38 14.70
N ILE A 7 -40.40 -62.22 14.90
CA ILE A 7 -40.20 -60.91 14.25
C ILE A 7 -39.07 -60.11 14.93
N PHE A 8 -38.27 -59.34 14.19
CA PHE A 8 -37.74 -57.97 14.51
C PHE A 8 -37.02 -57.38 13.25
N PRO A 9 -36.88 -56.05 13.10
CA PRO A 9 -37.05 -55.31 11.84
C PRO A 9 -35.76 -55.12 11.02
N PRO A 10 -35.86 -54.71 9.74
CA PRO A 10 -34.70 -54.53 8.86
C PRO A 10 -33.94 -53.24 9.17
N LEU A 11 -32.62 -53.37 9.38
CA LEU A 11 -31.67 -52.27 9.37
C LEU A 11 -31.52 -51.72 7.94
N PRO A 12 -31.48 -50.38 7.74
CA PRO A 12 -31.44 -49.79 6.41
C PRO A 12 -30.07 -49.97 5.76
N ALA A 13 -30.10 -50.19 4.45
CA ALA A 13 -28.94 -50.25 3.58
C ALA A 13 -28.13 -48.95 3.65
N PHE A 14 -26.83 -49.07 3.97
CA PHE A 14 -25.88 -47.98 3.84
C PHE A 14 -25.66 -47.67 2.36
N GLY A 15 -26.22 -46.54 1.92
CA GLY A 15 -25.90 -45.92 0.63
C GLY A 15 -24.46 -45.42 0.62
N VAL A 16 -23.80 -45.63 -0.52
CA VAL A 16 -22.48 -45.12 -0.84
C VAL A 16 -22.52 -43.59 -0.86
N ALA A 17 -22.00 -42.95 0.18
CA ALA A 17 -21.73 -41.52 0.18
C ALA A 17 -20.38 -41.28 -0.51
N ALA A 18 -20.39 -40.52 -1.61
CA ALA A 18 -19.19 -39.99 -2.23
C ALA A 18 -18.45 -39.11 -1.20
N ALA A 19 -17.20 -39.44 -0.94
CA ALA A 19 -16.34 -38.66 -0.05
C ALA A 19 -16.11 -37.27 -0.66
N ALA A 20 -16.67 -36.24 -0.01
CA ALA A 20 -16.33 -34.85 -0.26
C ALA A 20 -14.84 -34.61 0.07
N PRO A 21 -14.10 -33.79 -0.71
CA PRO A 21 -12.73 -33.43 -0.36
C PRO A 21 -12.76 -32.55 0.90
N LEU A 22 -12.11 -33.02 1.97
CA LEU A 22 -11.81 -32.19 3.15
C LEU A 22 -10.86 -31.06 2.71
N GLN A 23 -11.40 -29.87 2.50
CA GLN A 23 -10.62 -28.63 2.43
C GLN A 23 -10.19 -28.27 3.86
N LEU A 24 -8.90 -28.44 4.17
CA LEU A 24 -8.31 -27.86 5.38
C LEU A 24 -8.21 -26.33 5.21
N PRO A 25 -8.62 -25.52 6.20
CA PRO A 25 -8.46 -24.08 6.14
C PRO A 25 -6.97 -23.71 6.18
N PHE A 26 -6.57 -22.79 5.30
CA PHE A 26 -5.21 -22.30 5.06
C PHE A 26 -4.55 -21.59 6.27
N SER A 27 -5.25 -21.48 7.40
CA SER A 27 -4.89 -20.59 8.52
C SER A 27 -3.81 -21.13 9.48
N ILE A 28 -3.20 -22.29 9.23
CA ILE A 28 -2.32 -22.95 10.23
C ILE A 28 -0.84 -23.06 9.81
N LEU A 29 -0.47 -22.77 8.55
CA LEU A 29 0.92 -22.94 8.08
C LEU A 29 1.73 -21.65 7.91
N PHE A 30 1.14 -20.46 8.07
CA PHE A 30 1.84 -19.18 7.94
C PHE A 30 1.40 -18.12 8.96
N SER A 31 1.29 -18.47 10.24
CA SER A 31 1.28 -17.48 11.31
C SER A 31 2.69 -17.30 11.87
N PRO A 32 3.42 -16.21 11.54
CA PRO A 32 4.58 -15.83 12.34
C PRO A 32 4.08 -15.31 13.70
N PRO A 33 4.78 -15.59 14.82
CA PRO A 33 4.44 -14.97 16.09
C PRO A 33 4.68 -13.47 15.98
N SER A 34 3.72 -12.71 16.49
CA SER A 34 3.76 -11.26 16.65
C SER A 34 5.10 -10.79 17.23
N PHE A 35 5.69 -9.78 16.59
CA PHE A 35 6.51 -8.81 17.32
C PHE A 35 5.57 -7.84 18.02
N SER A 36 4.89 -8.35 19.03
CA SER A 36 4.45 -7.53 20.16
C SER A 36 5.38 -7.90 21.30
N HIS A 37 6.24 -6.98 21.72
CA HIS A 37 6.48 -6.87 23.15
C HIS A 37 5.10 -6.82 23.84
N PRO A 38 4.91 -7.38 25.05
CA PRO A 38 3.71 -7.01 25.81
C PRO A 38 3.66 -5.48 25.79
N PRO A 39 2.50 -4.84 25.54
CA PRO A 39 2.43 -3.40 25.70
C PRO A 39 2.90 -3.11 27.12
N SER A 40 4.08 -2.50 27.24
CA SER A 40 4.29 -1.58 28.33
C SER A 40 3.07 -0.67 28.35
N PRO A 41 2.49 -0.36 29.52
CA PRO A 41 1.31 0.48 29.60
C PRO A 41 1.57 1.75 28.78
N MET A 42 0.88 1.85 27.63
CA MET A 42 0.87 2.97 26.68
C MET A 42 2.18 3.76 26.55
N ALA A 43 3.11 3.29 25.72
CA ALA A 43 3.96 4.19 24.95
C ALA A 43 3.51 4.08 23.49
N SER A 44 2.62 4.98 23.06
CA SER A 44 2.19 5.10 21.67
C SER A 44 3.40 5.21 20.75
N ALA A 45 3.40 4.49 19.61
CA ALA A 45 4.34 4.77 18.53
C ALA A 45 4.37 6.29 18.27
N PRO A 46 5.53 6.91 18.00
CA PRO A 46 5.61 8.36 17.90
C PRO A 46 4.69 8.84 16.77
N THR A 47 3.58 9.47 17.16
CA THR A 47 2.66 10.10 16.23
C THR A 47 3.42 11.12 15.40
N HIS A 48 3.35 11.03 14.07
CA HIS A 48 4.06 11.94 13.20
C HIS A 48 3.24 13.21 13.00
N PHE A 49 3.68 14.29 13.66
CA PHE A 49 3.12 15.61 13.47
C PHE A 49 3.94 16.41 12.46
N ARG A 50 3.25 17.19 11.64
CA ARG A 50 3.82 18.09 10.64
C ARG A 50 3.17 19.47 10.78
N LEU A 51 3.94 20.52 10.52
CA LEU A 51 3.41 21.86 10.33
C LEU A 51 3.56 22.23 8.86
N ALA A 52 2.51 22.76 8.26
CA ALA A 52 2.51 23.30 6.91
C ALA A 52 2.06 24.76 6.91
N LEU A 53 2.53 25.51 5.91
CA LEU A 53 2.19 26.92 5.76
C LEU A 53 1.48 27.15 4.43
N LEU A 54 0.27 27.70 4.51
CA LEU A 54 -0.48 28.22 3.40
C LEU A 54 -0.13 29.72 3.27
N VAL A 55 0.64 30.04 2.23
CA VAL A 55 1.11 31.40 1.96
C VAL A 55 0.27 32.00 0.85
N LYS A 56 -0.44 33.09 1.17
CA LYS A 56 -1.32 33.80 0.24
C LYS A 56 -0.77 35.21 -0.04
N ASP A 57 -0.94 35.70 -1.26
CA ASP A 57 -0.65 37.12 -1.56
C ASP A 57 -1.65 38.03 -0.84
N ALA A 58 -1.12 39.06 -0.18
CA ALA A 58 -1.86 40.10 0.53
C ALA A 58 -2.36 41.22 -0.39
N GLN A 59 -1.88 41.30 -1.63
CA GLN A 59 -2.42 42.22 -2.63
C GLN A 59 -3.89 41.88 -2.93
N PRO A 60 -4.76 42.89 -3.13
CA PRO A 60 -6.10 42.66 -3.64
C PRO A 60 -6.03 42.29 -5.12
N SER A 61 -5.59 41.06 -5.43
CA SER A 61 -5.74 40.47 -6.76
C SER A 61 -7.15 39.88 -6.91
N GLU A 62 -7.69 39.89 -8.13
CA GLU A 62 -8.91 39.15 -8.46
C GLU A 62 -8.68 37.62 -8.45
N LEU A 63 -7.41 37.17 -8.45
CA LEU A 63 -7.02 35.77 -8.63
C LEU A 63 -6.40 35.22 -7.34
N PHE A 64 -7.08 34.27 -6.71
CA PHE A 64 -6.55 33.51 -5.58
C PHE A 64 -5.32 32.71 -6.03
N GLN A 65 -4.19 32.88 -5.32
CA GLN A 65 -2.94 32.16 -5.57
C GLN A 65 -2.29 31.74 -4.26
N LEU A 66 -1.57 30.62 -4.30
CA LEU A 66 -0.77 30.11 -3.19
C LEU A 66 0.69 29.99 -3.61
N PHE A 67 1.60 30.32 -2.70
CA PHE A 67 3.02 30.05 -2.89
C PHE A 67 3.32 28.60 -2.50
N LEU A 68 3.77 27.80 -3.47
CA LEU A 68 4.20 26.41 -3.27
C LEU A 68 5.72 26.31 -3.36
N THR A 69 6.27 25.31 -2.69
CA THR A 69 7.71 24.99 -2.74
C THR A 69 7.94 23.63 -3.38
N ARG A 70 9.02 23.52 -4.15
CA ARG A 70 9.46 22.24 -4.70
C ARG A 70 9.81 21.24 -3.60
N GLN A 71 9.20 20.07 -3.67
CA GLN A 71 9.50 18.89 -2.88
C GLN A 71 10.46 18.00 -3.68
N PRO A 72 11.74 17.89 -3.27
CA PRO A 72 12.69 17.04 -3.98
C PRO A 72 12.28 15.58 -3.89
N SER A 73 12.65 14.80 -4.90
CA SER A 73 12.51 13.34 -4.84
C SER A 73 13.20 12.78 -3.60
N PRO A 74 12.66 11.72 -2.97
CA PRO A 74 13.33 11.08 -1.86
C PRO A 74 14.77 10.70 -2.25
N PRO A 75 15.73 10.80 -1.32
CA PRO A 75 17.13 10.54 -1.63
C PRO A 75 17.29 9.13 -2.21
N SER A 76 18.05 9.04 -3.31
CA SER A 76 18.46 7.76 -3.89
C SER A 76 19.83 7.39 -3.35
N ALA A 77 20.01 6.17 -2.86
CA ALA A 77 21.31 5.64 -2.42
C ALA A 77 22.26 5.31 -3.60
N SER A 78 21.98 5.79 -4.82
CA SER A 78 22.64 5.36 -6.05
C SER A 78 22.81 6.51 -7.05
N PRO A 79 23.73 6.41 -8.02
CA PRO A 79 23.95 7.45 -9.03
C PRO A 79 22.67 7.77 -9.81
N PRO A 80 22.53 9.02 -10.30
CA PRO A 80 21.31 9.48 -10.96
C PRO A 80 21.00 8.64 -12.21
N HIS A 81 19.76 8.19 -12.33
CA HIS A 81 19.22 7.63 -13.56
C HIS A 81 18.95 8.77 -14.56
N PRO A 82 19.08 8.56 -15.89
CA PRO A 82 18.84 9.62 -16.88
C PRO A 82 17.41 10.17 -16.85
N LEU A 83 16.44 9.31 -16.51
CA LEU A 83 15.08 9.74 -16.16
C LEU A 83 15.02 10.08 -14.68
N LEU A 84 14.41 11.22 -14.35
CA LEU A 84 14.12 11.68 -13.00
C LEU A 84 12.61 11.81 -12.83
N ASP A 85 12.14 11.62 -11.60
CA ASP A 85 10.78 11.99 -11.23
C ASP A 85 10.56 13.48 -11.48
N VAL A 86 9.36 13.82 -11.96
CA VAL A 86 8.95 15.22 -12.08
C VAL A 86 8.81 15.82 -10.68
N ASP A 87 9.30 17.05 -10.51
CA ASP A 87 9.19 17.81 -9.27
C ASP A 87 7.72 17.90 -8.80
N VAL A 88 7.52 17.69 -7.50
CA VAL A 88 6.24 17.85 -6.82
C VAL A 88 6.25 19.21 -6.13
N TRP A 89 5.20 19.99 -6.32
CA TRP A 89 5.02 21.33 -5.75
C TRP A 89 3.92 21.25 -4.71
N ASP A 90 4.26 21.53 -3.47
CA ASP A 90 3.35 21.36 -2.35
C ASP A 90 3.47 22.52 -1.36
N LEU A 91 2.55 22.58 -0.39
CA LEU A 91 2.67 23.53 0.71
C LEU A 91 4.00 23.31 1.44
N PRO A 92 4.76 24.40 1.71
CA PRO A 92 5.97 24.30 2.50
C PRO A 92 5.64 23.75 3.88
N SER A 93 6.37 22.70 4.28
CA SER A 93 6.10 21.98 5.52
C SER A 93 7.36 21.44 6.19
N THR A 94 7.28 21.18 7.49
CA THR A 94 8.35 20.57 8.29
C THR A 94 7.77 19.63 9.36
N PRO A 95 8.44 18.51 9.68
CA PRO A 95 8.07 17.69 10.84
C PRO A 95 8.15 18.50 12.14
N LEU A 96 7.21 18.27 13.05
CA LEU A 96 7.25 18.86 14.38
C LEU A 96 8.21 18.08 15.28
N ALA A 97 9.25 18.76 15.76
CA ALA A 97 10.19 18.19 16.72
C ALA A 97 9.58 18.15 18.13
N SER A 98 9.76 17.04 18.83
CA SER A 98 9.40 16.92 20.24
C SER A 98 10.27 17.85 21.10
N LEU A 99 9.63 18.56 22.03
CA LEU A 99 10.30 19.34 23.07
C LEU A 99 11.01 18.36 24.01
N LEU A 100 12.32 18.18 23.81
CA LEU A 100 13.16 17.53 24.81
C LEU A 100 13.02 18.29 26.14
N ARG A 101 12.66 17.59 27.23
CA ARG A 101 12.53 18.19 28.56
C ARG A 101 13.76 19.05 28.87
N GLY A 102 13.56 20.37 28.99
CA GLY A 102 14.60 21.31 29.44
C GLY A 102 15.20 22.25 28.39
N LYS A 103 14.78 22.21 27.11
CA LYS A 103 15.12 23.29 26.16
C LYS A 103 13.93 24.23 25.99
N HIS A 104 14.10 25.48 26.40
CA HIS A 104 13.16 26.55 26.05
C HIS A 104 13.22 26.80 24.53
N PRO A 105 12.08 27.03 23.87
CA PRO A 105 12.07 27.35 22.45
C PRO A 105 12.90 28.62 22.20
N PRO A 106 13.58 28.74 21.05
CA PRO A 106 14.06 30.05 20.62
C PRO A 106 12.85 30.99 20.54
N HIS A 107 12.93 32.14 21.20
CA HIS A 107 11.90 33.16 21.10
C HIS A 107 11.77 33.56 19.63
N ASN A 108 10.59 33.31 19.05
CA ASN A 108 10.19 34.01 17.85
C ASN A 108 9.55 35.32 18.33
N ASP A 109 10.20 36.45 18.05
CA ASP A 109 9.81 37.75 18.57
C ASP A 109 8.58 38.33 17.84
N ASP A 110 7.93 37.61 16.92
CA ASP A 110 6.69 38.08 16.28
C ASP A 110 5.47 37.85 17.21
N PRO A 111 4.93 38.91 17.86
CA PRO A 111 3.80 38.79 18.77
C PRO A 111 2.51 38.35 18.05
N ARG A 112 2.41 38.50 16.72
CA ARG A 112 1.25 38.07 15.94
C ARG A 112 1.25 36.56 15.76
N LEU A 113 2.41 35.98 15.50
CA LEU A 113 2.58 34.53 15.45
C LEU A 113 2.33 33.94 16.84
N PHE A 114 2.91 34.54 17.89
CA PHE A 114 2.66 34.11 19.26
C PHE A 114 1.16 34.16 19.59
N LYS A 115 0.44 35.21 19.18
CA LYS A 115 -1.02 35.31 19.34
C LYS A 115 -1.78 34.25 18.52
N ALA A 116 -1.37 33.99 17.29
CA ALA A 116 -2.00 32.97 16.44
C ALA A 116 -1.83 31.56 17.03
N ILE A 117 -0.62 31.23 17.47
CA ILE A 117 -0.31 29.99 18.21
C ILE A 117 -1.09 29.98 19.53
N SER A 118 -1.09 31.08 20.29
CA SER A 118 -1.81 31.25 21.56
C SER A 118 -3.32 30.98 21.42
N ASN A 119 -3.95 31.45 20.34
CA ASN A 119 -5.36 31.21 20.05
C ASN A 119 -5.66 29.74 19.73
N VAL A 120 -4.68 28.99 19.19
CA VAL A 120 -4.78 27.53 19.04
C VAL A 120 -4.51 26.84 20.37
N THR A 121 -3.79 27.45 21.31
CA THR A 121 -3.44 26.89 22.64
C THR A 121 -4.63 26.45 23.47
N TYR A 122 -5.81 27.06 23.30
CA TYR A 122 -7.05 26.57 23.94
C TYR A 122 -7.56 25.24 23.33
N ASN A 123 -7.14 24.90 22.10
CA ASN A 123 -7.40 23.66 21.37
C ASN A 123 -6.19 22.70 21.32
N LEU A 124 -4.98 23.08 21.76
CA LEU A 124 -3.78 22.23 21.68
C LEU A 124 -3.83 21.01 22.61
N GLU A 125 -4.60 21.07 23.71
CA GLU A 125 -4.87 19.88 24.54
C GLU A 125 -5.65 18.81 23.77
N CYS A 126 -6.62 19.22 22.97
CA CYS A 126 -7.43 18.33 22.13
C CYS A 126 -6.65 17.76 20.93
N LEU A 127 -5.58 18.44 20.49
CA LEU A 127 -4.74 18.05 19.34
C LEU A 127 -3.42 17.38 19.75
N GLY A 128 -3.12 17.24 21.04
CA GLY A 128 -1.91 16.54 21.54
C GLY A 128 -0.59 17.30 21.37
N LEU A 129 -0.63 18.62 21.20
CA LEU A 129 0.53 19.40 20.72
C LEU A 129 1.41 20.03 21.81
N LYS A 130 1.05 19.87 23.10
CA LYS A 130 1.81 20.39 24.25
C LYS A 130 3.28 19.93 24.30
N GLY A 131 3.65 18.91 23.54
CA GLY A 131 4.99 18.35 23.47
C GLY A 131 5.83 18.77 22.26
N PHE A 132 5.41 19.73 21.43
CA PHE A 132 6.10 20.06 20.17
C PHE A 132 6.53 21.53 20.08
N ASP A 133 7.67 21.79 19.43
CA ASP A 133 8.19 23.15 19.21
C ASP A 133 7.61 23.77 17.93
N VAL A 134 6.38 24.29 18.04
CA VAL A 134 5.66 24.94 16.94
C VAL A 134 6.38 26.20 16.46
N CYS A 135 6.97 26.98 17.37
CA CYS A 135 7.68 28.22 17.02
C CYS A 135 8.93 27.94 16.17
N ALA A 136 9.74 26.95 16.56
CA ALA A 136 10.90 26.55 15.78
C ALA A 136 10.50 26.00 14.40
N ALA A 137 9.42 25.23 14.31
CA ALA A 137 8.93 24.71 13.04
C ALA A 137 8.47 25.82 12.09
N VAL A 138 7.76 26.83 12.61
CA VAL A 138 7.39 28.02 11.82
C VAL A 138 8.64 28.79 11.37
N ALA A 139 9.60 29.02 12.27
CA ALA A 139 10.84 29.70 11.91
C ALA A 139 11.65 28.94 10.84
N GLN A 140 11.69 27.61 10.89
CA GLN A 140 12.33 26.78 9.86
C GLN A 140 11.65 26.94 8.50
N ILE A 141 10.32 26.92 8.47
CA ILE A 141 9.56 27.10 7.22
C ILE A 141 9.75 28.53 6.70
N GLN A 142 9.69 29.55 7.57
CA GLN A 142 9.92 30.94 7.19
C GLN A 142 11.33 31.14 6.63
N ALA A 143 12.37 30.57 7.24
CA ALA A 143 13.74 30.69 6.74
C ALA A 143 13.91 30.02 5.36
N ARG A 144 13.13 28.97 5.07
CA ARG A 144 13.11 28.32 3.74
C ARG A 144 12.37 29.14 2.71
N ILE A 145 11.27 29.81 3.07
CA ILE A 145 10.46 30.58 2.12
C ILE A 145 11.01 31.99 1.93
N PHE A 146 11.49 32.61 3.02
CA PHE A 146 11.94 33.99 3.12
C PHE A 146 13.40 34.07 3.60
N PRO A 147 14.38 33.62 2.80
CA PRO A 147 15.78 33.54 3.23
C PRO A 147 16.40 34.91 3.61
N THR A 148 15.87 36.00 3.06
CA THR A 148 16.30 37.38 3.34
C THR A 148 15.43 38.11 4.37
N GLY A 149 14.46 37.42 4.97
CA GLY A 149 13.42 38.00 5.80
C GLY A 149 12.27 38.57 4.96
N GLY A 150 11.03 38.19 5.28
CA GLY A 150 9.84 38.55 4.50
C GLY A 150 8.72 39.14 5.37
N PRO A 151 7.94 40.10 4.86
CA PRO A 151 6.87 40.73 5.62
C PRO A 151 5.65 39.82 5.72
N CYS A 152 5.57 38.99 6.77
CA CYS A 152 4.30 38.36 7.15
C CYS A 152 3.36 39.45 7.70
N LYS A 153 2.20 39.65 7.09
CA LYS A 153 1.17 40.60 7.53
C LYS A 153 0.36 40.04 8.70
N SER A 154 -0.04 38.78 8.57
CA SER A 154 -0.94 38.09 9.50
C SER A 154 -0.57 36.62 9.65
N TRP A 155 -0.98 36.05 10.78
CA TRP A 155 -0.89 34.62 11.09
C TRP A 155 -2.24 34.15 11.60
N ARG A 156 -2.74 33.04 11.06
CA ARG A 156 -4.00 32.44 11.49
C ARG A 156 -3.92 30.92 11.38
N TYR A 157 -4.44 30.20 12.36
CA TYR A 157 -4.73 28.78 12.18
C TYR A 157 -5.75 28.58 11.07
N TRP A 158 -5.47 27.66 10.15
CA TRP A 158 -6.37 27.37 9.04
C TRP A 158 -7.12 26.07 9.29
N LYS A 159 -6.40 24.94 9.39
CA LYS A 159 -7.02 23.61 9.49
C LYS A 159 -6.05 22.57 10.06
N TYR A 160 -6.61 21.50 10.60
CA TYR A 160 -5.95 20.26 10.93
C TYR A 160 -6.33 19.19 9.89
N ILE A 161 -5.33 18.50 9.36
CA ILE A 161 -5.48 17.45 8.36
C ILE A 161 -4.90 16.17 8.96
N GLU A 162 -5.70 15.12 8.97
CA GLU A 162 -5.27 13.78 9.34
C GLU A 162 -5.23 12.93 8.08
N GLU A 163 -4.02 12.52 7.69
CA GLU A 163 -3.84 11.56 6.62
C GLU A 163 -4.24 10.16 7.11
N PRO A 164 -4.94 9.36 6.30
CA PRO A 164 -5.34 8.02 6.70
C PRO A 164 -4.16 7.14 7.13
N GLU A 165 -4.42 6.20 8.04
CA GLU A 165 -3.48 5.15 8.39
C GLU A 165 -3.46 4.08 7.28
N PHE A 166 -2.59 4.26 6.29
CA PHE A 166 -2.44 3.32 5.18
C PHE A 166 -1.71 2.02 5.58
N GLY A 167 -1.08 1.98 6.76
CA GLY A 167 -0.25 0.86 7.25
C GLY A 167 1.05 0.67 6.45
N PRO A 168 2.17 0.24 7.04
CA PRO A 168 2.38 -0.05 8.47
C PRO A 168 2.66 1.20 9.32
N ASN A 169 2.85 2.36 8.68
CA ASN A 169 3.17 3.59 9.38
C ASN A 169 1.90 4.18 10.03
N PRO A 170 2.03 4.84 11.21
CA PRO A 170 0.92 5.55 11.82
C PRO A 170 0.45 6.71 10.94
N PRO A 171 -0.78 7.22 11.15
CA PRO A 171 -1.28 8.38 10.43
C PRO A 171 -0.39 9.61 10.61
N ILE A 172 -0.40 10.49 9.61
CA ILE A 172 0.33 11.76 9.66
C ILE A 172 -0.65 12.89 9.95
N HIS A 173 -0.35 13.66 10.98
CA HIS A 173 -1.18 14.77 11.43
C HIS A 173 -0.53 16.09 11.03
N THR A 174 -1.18 16.83 10.15
CA THR A 174 -0.67 18.11 9.62
C THR A 174 -1.49 19.27 10.16
N ILE A 175 -0.81 20.22 10.80
CA ILE A 175 -1.39 21.50 11.20
C ILE A 175 -1.03 22.52 10.14
N VAL A 176 -2.04 23.22 9.64
CA VAL A 176 -1.84 24.23 8.61
C VAL A 176 -2.10 25.61 9.20
N PHE A 177 -1.10 26.48 9.10
CA PHE A 177 -1.25 27.92 9.33
C PHE A 177 -1.41 28.65 8.01
N LEU A 178 -2.20 29.71 8.01
CA LEU A 178 -2.30 30.69 6.94
C LEU A 178 -1.45 31.91 7.31
N THR A 179 -0.66 32.37 6.34
CA THR A 179 -0.02 33.68 6.39
C THR A 179 -0.29 34.46 5.10
N GLU A 180 -0.45 35.76 5.24
CA GLU A 180 -0.56 36.70 4.11
C GLU A 180 0.73 37.50 4.04
N THR A 181 1.28 37.65 2.82
CA THR A 181 2.53 38.38 2.56
C THR A 181 2.37 39.26 1.33
N PHE A 182 3.11 40.37 1.27
CA PHE A 182 3.20 41.15 0.03
C PHE A 182 4.18 40.48 -0.93
N THR A 183 3.86 40.50 -2.22
CA THR A 183 4.70 40.05 -3.33
C THR A 183 5.85 41.03 -3.56
N ASP A 184 6.90 40.93 -2.75
CA ASP A 184 8.25 41.34 -3.17
C ASP A 184 9.00 40.06 -3.55
N GLU A 185 9.08 39.76 -4.86
CA GLU A 185 9.69 38.53 -5.37
C GLU A 185 11.14 38.34 -4.88
N ALA A 186 11.85 39.43 -4.55
CA ALA A 186 13.22 39.38 -4.03
C ALA A 186 13.32 38.74 -2.63
N CYS A 187 12.21 38.62 -1.90
CA CYS A 187 12.16 38.00 -0.58
C CYS A 187 11.94 36.48 -0.62
N PHE A 188 11.51 35.91 -1.74
CA PHE A 188 11.13 34.49 -1.82
C PHE A 188 12.32 33.60 -2.22
N ALA A 189 12.31 32.36 -1.74
CA ALA A 189 13.27 31.36 -2.17
C ALA A 189 13.12 31.00 -3.66
N ALA A 190 14.25 30.77 -4.31
CA ALA A 190 14.33 30.51 -5.74
C ALA A 190 13.66 29.19 -6.19
N ASP A 191 13.32 28.30 -5.26
CA ASP A 191 12.66 27.02 -5.51
C ASP A 191 11.16 27.03 -5.17
N GLY A 192 10.56 28.21 -5.02
CA GLY A 192 9.13 28.41 -4.83
C GLY A 192 8.46 29.19 -5.97
N GLU A 193 7.13 29.09 -6.06
CA GLU A 193 6.33 29.63 -7.16
C GLU A 193 4.90 29.92 -6.72
N TRP A 194 4.30 30.97 -7.27
CA TRP A 194 2.89 31.29 -7.12
C TRP A 194 2.04 30.49 -8.09
N ILE A 195 1.08 29.73 -7.56
CA ILE A 195 0.22 28.85 -8.34
C ILE A 195 -1.24 29.20 -8.05
N ASP A 196 -2.03 29.40 -9.11
CA ASP A 196 -3.48 29.57 -9.02
C ASP A 196 -4.21 28.20 -9.08
N PRO A 197 -5.47 28.13 -8.57
CA PRO A 197 -6.26 26.90 -8.57
C PRO A 197 -6.50 26.30 -9.96
N HIS A 198 -6.63 27.09 -11.02
CA HIS A 198 -6.89 26.58 -12.36
C HIS A 198 -5.65 25.90 -12.93
N MET A 199 -4.47 26.50 -12.72
CA MET A 199 -3.19 25.89 -13.08
C MET A 199 -2.94 24.61 -12.27
N ALA A 200 -3.15 24.65 -10.95
CA ALA A 200 -3.01 23.47 -10.10
C ALA A 200 -3.96 22.34 -10.53
N TYR A 201 -5.21 22.68 -10.84
CA TYR A 201 -6.20 21.75 -11.36
C TYR A 201 -5.73 21.11 -12.67
N SER A 202 -5.32 21.93 -13.65
CA SER A 202 -4.82 21.44 -14.95
C SER A 202 -3.65 20.47 -14.77
N MET A 203 -2.73 20.72 -13.84
CA MET A 203 -1.61 19.83 -13.55
C MET A 203 -2.03 18.49 -12.92
N LEU A 204 -3.14 18.46 -12.17
CA LEU A 204 -3.66 17.25 -11.51
C LEU A 204 -4.45 16.34 -12.46
N VAL A 205 -5.13 16.90 -13.47
CA VAL A 205 -6.03 16.15 -14.36
C VAL A 205 -5.54 16.03 -15.81
N ASN A 206 -4.29 16.41 -16.08
CA ASN A 206 -3.67 16.28 -17.40
C ASN A 206 -2.33 15.53 -17.32
N ALA A 207 -2.41 14.21 -17.47
CA ALA A 207 -1.27 13.30 -17.42
C ALA A 207 -0.19 13.57 -18.48
N ASP A 208 -0.57 14.09 -19.66
CA ASP A 208 0.35 14.32 -20.80
C ASP A 208 1.23 15.56 -20.60
N SER A 209 0.98 16.33 -19.55
CA SER A 209 1.80 17.49 -19.24
C SER A 209 3.21 17.04 -18.80
N LYS A 210 4.25 17.57 -19.45
CA LYS A 210 5.64 17.59 -18.91
C LYS A 210 5.76 18.55 -17.70
N GLN A 211 4.63 19.01 -17.17
CA GLN A 211 4.53 20.05 -16.15
C GLN A 211 4.77 19.48 -14.76
N LYS A 212 5.04 20.42 -13.86
CA LYS A 212 5.09 20.29 -12.40
C LYS A 212 3.90 19.47 -11.88
N ARG A 213 4.11 18.63 -10.86
CA ARG A 213 3.02 17.91 -10.17
C ARG A 213 2.60 18.68 -8.92
N ILE A 214 1.33 18.65 -8.57
CA ILE A 214 0.82 19.27 -7.33
C ILE A 214 0.76 18.22 -6.22
N GLY A 215 1.34 18.51 -5.06
CA GLY A 215 1.32 17.62 -3.90
C GLY A 215 -0.03 17.53 -3.20
N THR A 216 -0.12 16.66 -2.18
CA THR A 216 -1.39 16.35 -1.50
C THR A 216 -1.89 17.51 -0.65
N LEU A 217 -1.01 18.26 0.04
CA LEU A 217 -1.43 19.38 0.89
C LEU A 217 -1.93 20.57 0.05
N ALA A 218 -1.28 20.83 -1.07
CA ALA A 218 -1.70 21.84 -2.04
C ALA A 218 -3.03 21.47 -2.68
N MET A 219 -3.25 20.20 -3.01
CA MET A 219 -4.56 19.71 -3.46
C MET A 219 -5.64 20.00 -2.40
N PHE A 220 -5.40 19.68 -1.13
CA PHE A 220 -6.33 20.04 -0.04
C PHE A 220 -6.59 21.55 0.05
N ALA A 221 -5.56 22.38 -0.10
CA ALA A 221 -5.67 23.83 -0.05
C ALA A 221 -6.49 24.41 -1.21
N PHE A 222 -6.36 23.85 -2.41
CA PHE A 222 -7.08 24.29 -3.59
C PHE A 222 -8.46 23.67 -3.77
N SER A 223 -8.76 22.55 -3.10
CA SER A 223 -9.99 21.75 -3.29
C SER A 223 -11.28 22.56 -3.40
N SER A 224 -11.49 23.56 -2.56
CA SER A 224 -12.70 24.42 -2.57
C SER A 224 -12.80 25.40 -3.74
N HIS A 225 -11.73 25.54 -4.52
CA HIS A 225 -11.60 26.44 -5.67
C HIS A 225 -11.58 25.68 -7.01
N PHE A 226 -11.60 24.35 -7.00
CA PHE A 226 -11.67 23.56 -8.23
C PHE A 226 -13.06 23.62 -8.86
N PRO A 227 -13.16 23.46 -10.19
CA PRO A 227 -14.46 23.38 -10.88
C PRO A 227 -15.35 22.28 -10.29
N SER A 228 -16.64 22.56 -10.16
CA SER A 228 -17.63 21.58 -9.70
C SER A 228 -17.73 20.41 -10.68
N GLY A 229 -17.77 19.18 -10.17
CA GLY A 229 -18.00 17.97 -10.97
C GLY A 229 -16.83 16.98 -11.04
N LEU A 230 -15.66 17.37 -10.52
CA LEU A 230 -14.39 16.64 -10.72
C LEU A 230 -13.70 16.22 -9.42
N SER A 231 -14.16 16.73 -8.29
CA SER A 231 -13.85 16.19 -6.96
C SER A 231 -14.80 15.04 -6.64
N PHE A 232 -14.36 14.16 -5.74
CA PHE A 232 -15.15 13.05 -5.24
C PHE A 232 -16.39 13.58 -4.52
N LYS A 233 -17.56 13.43 -5.15
CA LYS A 233 -18.81 14.08 -4.72
C LYS A 233 -19.49 13.37 -3.56
N TYR A 234 -19.25 12.07 -3.40
CA TYR A 234 -19.90 11.27 -2.38
C TYR A 234 -19.21 11.52 -1.04
N ASN A 235 -20.00 11.92 -0.04
CA ASN A 235 -19.49 12.09 1.31
C ASN A 235 -19.39 10.72 1.98
N LEU A 236 -18.40 9.93 1.57
CA LEU A 236 -18.17 8.62 2.16
C LEU A 236 -17.91 8.85 3.64
N SER A 237 -18.72 8.21 4.47
CA SER A 237 -18.58 8.25 5.93
C SER A 237 -17.39 7.42 6.43
N ILE A 238 -16.25 7.51 5.75
CA ILE A 238 -15.03 6.74 6.01
C ILE A 238 -13.79 7.65 5.97
N HIS A 239 -12.79 7.27 6.74
CA HIS A 239 -11.47 7.89 6.65
C HIS A 239 -10.78 7.43 5.37
N GLY A 240 -10.45 8.39 4.51
CA GLY A 240 -9.74 8.15 3.28
C GLY A 240 -9.18 9.44 2.72
N GLN A 241 -8.51 9.33 1.59
CA GLN A 241 -7.86 10.44 0.93
C GLN A 241 -8.24 10.43 -0.54
N GLU A 242 -8.81 11.54 -1.00
CA GLU A 242 -8.87 11.80 -2.43
C GLU A 242 -7.52 12.32 -2.88
N TYR A 243 -6.87 11.64 -3.82
CA TYR A 243 -5.73 12.15 -4.56
C TYR A 243 -5.37 11.19 -5.71
N PRO A 244 -5.29 11.67 -6.97
CA PRO A 244 -5.70 13.00 -7.46
C PRO A 244 -7.24 13.15 -7.48
N PRO A 245 -7.79 14.31 -7.88
CA PRO A 245 -9.25 14.50 -7.96
C PRO A 245 -9.96 13.38 -8.73
N GLY A 246 -11.06 12.88 -8.16
CA GLY A 246 -11.85 11.76 -8.67
C GLY A 246 -11.37 10.37 -8.25
N VAL A 247 -10.21 10.26 -7.59
CA VAL A 247 -9.65 8.99 -7.10
C VAL A 247 -9.58 9.01 -5.57
N PHE A 248 -10.54 8.36 -4.93
CA PHE A 248 -10.60 8.24 -3.47
C PHE A 248 -9.96 6.93 -3.01
N VAL A 249 -9.08 6.99 -2.01
CA VAL A 249 -8.39 5.82 -1.46
C VAL A 249 -8.75 5.67 0.00
N ALA A 250 -9.35 4.53 0.35
CA ALA A 250 -9.74 4.19 1.71
C ALA A 250 -8.92 2.97 2.19
N PRO A 251 -8.02 3.12 3.18
CA PRO A 251 -7.36 1.97 3.78
C PRO A 251 -8.35 1.20 4.66
N MET A 252 -8.70 -0.01 4.23
CA MET A 252 -9.64 -0.91 4.91
C MET A 252 -8.87 -1.93 5.73
N ASP A 253 -9.32 -2.23 6.96
CA ASP A 253 -8.73 -3.32 7.75
C ASP A 253 -8.82 -4.65 6.99
N SER A 254 -7.70 -5.35 6.82
CA SER A 254 -7.62 -6.57 6.02
C SER A 254 -6.63 -7.62 6.55
N ALA A 255 -6.86 -8.88 6.16
CA ALA A 255 -6.04 -10.02 6.53
C ALA A 255 -4.76 -10.12 5.69
N THR A 256 -3.85 -9.18 5.87
CA THR A 256 -2.59 -9.11 5.11
C THR A 256 -1.38 -9.57 5.93
N LEU A 257 -0.22 -9.69 5.27
CA LEU A 257 1.04 -10.04 5.90
C LEU A 257 1.65 -8.83 6.63
N SER A 258 2.18 -9.07 7.84
CA SER A 258 2.96 -8.07 8.58
C SER A 258 4.10 -7.53 7.71
N PRO A 259 4.36 -6.20 7.70
CA PRO A 259 3.89 -5.22 8.68
C PRO A 259 2.54 -4.56 8.35
N PHE A 260 1.93 -4.90 7.21
CA PHE A 260 0.65 -4.30 6.82
C PHE A 260 -0.50 -4.78 7.69
N SER A 261 -1.54 -3.96 7.77
CA SER A 261 -2.81 -4.24 8.44
C SER A 261 -4.02 -3.76 7.62
N LYS A 262 -3.77 -3.17 6.45
CA LYS A 262 -4.75 -2.49 5.62
C LYS A 262 -4.60 -2.89 4.16
N THR A 263 -5.72 -2.96 3.44
CA THR A 263 -5.79 -2.96 1.97
C THR A 263 -6.52 -1.70 1.52
N ASN A 264 -5.95 -1.01 0.54
CA ASN A 264 -6.50 0.19 -0.05
C ASN A 264 -7.65 -0.16 -0.99
N LEU A 265 -8.87 0.13 -0.55
CA LEU A 265 -10.02 0.22 -1.41
C LEU A 265 -9.94 1.52 -2.21
N VAL A 266 -9.79 1.42 -3.52
CA VAL A 266 -9.83 2.59 -4.41
C VAL A 266 -11.24 2.75 -4.95
N VAL A 267 -11.80 3.95 -4.85
CA VAL A 267 -13.13 4.31 -5.31
C VAL A 267 -13.02 5.44 -6.33
N MET A 268 -13.57 5.22 -7.51
CA MET A 268 -13.64 6.21 -8.58
C MET A 268 -15.11 6.42 -8.97
N ALA A 269 -15.62 7.61 -8.75
CA ALA A 269 -17.02 7.96 -9.05
C ALA A 269 -17.10 9.40 -9.59
N PRO A 270 -16.51 9.66 -10.78
CA PRO A 270 -16.48 10.99 -11.34
C PRO A 270 -17.89 11.45 -11.72
N THR A 271 -18.17 12.74 -11.56
CA THR A 271 -19.52 13.30 -11.74
C THR A 271 -19.71 14.09 -13.02
N ALA A 272 -18.63 14.23 -13.80
CA ALA A 272 -18.65 14.70 -15.16
C ALA A 272 -17.55 14.01 -15.98
N PRO A 273 -17.76 13.80 -17.29
CA PRO A 273 -16.68 13.43 -18.19
C PRO A 273 -15.63 14.54 -18.20
N LEU A 274 -14.37 14.16 -18.39
CA LEU A 274 -13.33 15.14 -18.70
C LEU A 274 -13.56 15.69 -20.11
N HIS A 275 -12.96 16.84 -20.43
CA HIS A 275 -13.26 17.69 -21.59
C HIS A 275 -13.14 17.06 -23.01
N HIS A 276 -13.00 15.73 -23.12
CA HIS A 276 -12.89 14.99 -24.38
C HIS A 276 -13.94 13.87 -24.49
N PRO A 277 -14.63 13.73 -25.63
CA PRO A 277 -15.51 12.59 -25.86
C PRO A 277 -14.72 11.30 -25.83
N VAL A 278 -15.12 10.37 -24.95
CA VAL A 278 -14.54 9.02 -24.88
C VAL A 278 -15.33 8.11 -25.79
N ASP A 279 -14.63 7.41 -26.69
CA ASP A 279 -15.22 6.37 -27.51
C ASP A 279 -15.56 5.16 -26.64
N THR A 280 -16.84 4.96 -26.36
CA THR A 280 -17.31 3.83 -25.54
C THR A 280 -17.39 2.53 -26.31
N THR A 281 -17.24 2.55 -27.64
CA THR A 281 -17.33 1.33 -28.48
C THR A 281 -16.12 0.41 -28.33
N VAL A 282 -14.99 0.95 -27.85
CA VAL A 282 -13.76 0.20 -27.59
C VAL A 282 -13.64 -0.29 -26.13
N ALA A 283 -14.61 0.05 -25.28
CA ALA A 283 -14.59 -0.32 -23.87
C ALA A 283 -15.22 -1.71 -23.64
N VAL A 284 -14.53 -2.57 -22.90
CA VAL A 284 -15.05 -3.90 -22.55
C VAL A 284 -16.19 -3.82 -21.52
N ALA A 285 -16.22 -2.75 -20.73
CA ALA A 285 -17.34 -2.43 -19.85
C ALA A 285 -17.44 -0.91 -19.60
N CYS A 286 -18.67 -0.45 -19.38
CA CYS A 286 -18.97 0.93 -19.01
C CYS A 286 -19.72 0.96 -17.68
N GLY A 287 -19.27 1.75 -16.72
CA GLY A 287 -19.90 1.99 -15.43
C GLY A 287 -20.15 3.47 -15.14
N ASP A 288 -20.82 3.74 -14.04
CA ASP A 288 -20.95 5.09 -13.47
C ASP A 288 -19.99 5.28 -12.29
N ALA A 289 -19.50 4.18 -11.72
CA ALA A 289 -18.46 4.14 -10.70
C ALA A 289 -17.67 2.84 -10.77
N LEU A 290 -16.48 2.86 -10.15
CA LEU A 290 -15.61 1.70 -10.00
C LEU A 290 -15.09 1.63 -8.56
N ILE A 291 -15.04 0.43 -8.02
CA ILE A 291 -14.20 0.11 -6.85
C ILE A 291 -13.11 -0.88 -7.26
N CYS A 292 -11.92 -0.75 -6.67
CA CYS A 292 -10.80 -1.66 -6.86
C CYS A 292 -10.50 -2.40 -5.56
N ASP A 293 -10.38 -3.73 -5.63
CA ASP A 293 -9.97 -4.62 -4.54
C ASP A 293 -10.74 -4.40 -3.22
N PRO A 294 -12.03 -4.78 -3.15
CA PRO A 294 -12.86 -4.60 -1.95
C PRO A 294 -12.50 -5.54 -0.79
N GLY A 295 -11.29 -6.08 -0.72
CA GLY A 295 -10.89 -7.00 0.33
C GLY A 295 -10.73 -6.30 1.68
N CYS A 296 -11.43 -6.83 2.67
CA CYS A 296 -11.44 -6.31 4.03
C CYS A 296 -12.03 -7.34 5.00
N TYR A 297 -11.64 -7.24 6.27
CA TYR A 297 -12.09 -8.15 7.33
C TYR A 297 -13.62 -8.09 7.54
N PRO A 298 -14.27 -9.24 7.82
CA PRO A 298 -15.70 -9.34 8.12
C PRO A 298 -15.98 -8.85 9.55
N SER A 299 -15.78 -7.55 9.75
CA SER A 299 -15.99 -6.84 11.00
C SER A 299 -16.56 -5.44 10.71
N ALA A 300 -16.08 -4.39 11.40
CA ALA A 300 -16.45 -3.00 11.12
C ALA A 300 -16.16 -2.59 9.67
N ALA A 301 -15.15 -3.18 9.03
CA ALA A 301 -14.76 -2.85 7.66
C ALA A 301 -15.83 -3.26 6.62
N HIS A 302 -16.56 -4.36 6.81
CA HIS A 302 -17.69 -4.72 5.94
C HIS A 302 -18.85 -3.74 6.07
N ALA A 303 -19.13 -3.23 7.28
CA ALA A 303 -20.15 -2.20 7.45
C ALA A 303 -19.76 -0.88 6.77
N GLN A 304 -18.47 -0.52 6.78
CA GLN A 304 -17.94 0.62 6.02
C GLN A 304 -18.07 0.39 4.52
N LEU A 305 -17.64 -0.78 4.01
CA LEU A 305 -17.78 -1.14 2.61
C LEU A 305 -19.25 -1.11 2.14
N ALA A 306 -20.17 -1.62 2.94
CA ALA A 306 -21.60 -1.58 2.64
C ALA A 306 -22.11 -0.12 2.49
N LYS A 307 -21.68 0.79 3.36
CA LYS A 307 -22.04 2.22 3.25
C LYS A 307 -21.52 2.82 1.94
N ILE A 308 -20.26 2.56 1.60
CA ILE A 308 -19.66 3.01 0.34
C ILE A 308 -20.48 2.52 -0.86
N VAL A 309 -20.71 1.21 -0.94
CA VAL A 309 -21.45 0.60 -2.06
C VAL A 309 -22.88 1.14 -2.17
N ASN A 310 -23.52 1.47 -1.04
CA ASN A 310 -24.87 2.05 -1.04
C ASN A 310 -24.91 3.52 -1.49
N GLU A 311 -23.84 4.28 -1.25
CA GLU A 311 -23.72 5.67 -1.67
C GLU A 311 -23.33 5.80 -3.16
N LEU A 312 -22.68 4.78 -3.73
CA LEU A 312 -22.28 4.77 -5.13
C LEU A 312 -23.44 4.52 -6.11
N PRO A 313 -23.30 4.97 -7.37
CA PRO A 313 -24.20 4.60 -8.46
C PRO A 313 -24.39 3.09 -8.62
N LYS A 314 -25.58 2.68 -9.06
CA LYS A 314 -25.90 1.25 -9.21
C LYS A 314 -25.14 0.56 -10.33
N LYS A 315 -24.72 1.27 -11.38
CA LYS A 315 -23.89 0.72 -12.46
C LYS A 315 -22.42 0.70 -12.02
N LEU A 316 -22.12 -0.21 -11.10
CA LEU A 316 -20.82 -0.33 -10.43
C LEU A 316 -19.95 -1.41 -11.09
N LEU A 317 -18.73 -1.04 -11.46
CA LEU A 317 -17.68 -1.99 -11.82
C LEU A 317 -16.82 -2.31 -10.58
N ILE A 318 -16.39 -3.56 -10.45
CA ILE A 318 -15.47 -4.01 -9.42
C ILE A 318 -14.22 -4.51 -10.13
N PHE A 319 -13.14 -3.74 -10.10
CA PHE A 319 -11.87 -4.19 -10.63
C PHE A 319 -11.13 -4.99 -9.56
N VAL A 320 -10.71 -6.21 -9.89
CA VAL A 320 -9.92 -7.06 -9.00
C VAL A 320 -8.55 -7.26 -9.62
N THR A 321 -7.51 -6.78 -8.93
CA THR A 321 -6.13 -6.87 -9.41
C THR A 321 -5.66 -8.33 -9.46
N HIS A 322 -5.97 -9.10 -8.41
CA HIS A 322 -5.68 -10.53 -8.32
C HIS A 322 -6.51 -11.23 -7.23
N HIS A 323 -6.38 -12.55 -7.15
CA HIS A 323 -7.27 -13.42 -6.40
C HIS A 323 -6.96 -13.57 -4.90
N HIS A 324 -5.90 -12.93 -4.37
CA HIS A 324 -5.57 -13.09 -2.96
C HIS A 324 -6.69 -12.54 -2.08
N HIS A 325 -6.81 -13.16 -0.90
CA HIS A 325 -7.99 -13.05 -0.07
C HIS A 325 -8.29 -11.60 0.34
N ASP A 326 -7.27 -10.86 0.72
CA ASP A 326 -7.30 -9.46 1.12
C ASP A 326 -7.60 -8.48 -0.02
N HIS A 327 -7.88 -8.96 -1.24
CA HIS A 327 -8.40 -8.17 -2.37
C HIS A 327 -9.86 -8.51 -2.70
N VAL A 328 -10.33 -9.71 -2.34
CA VAL A 328 -11.64 -10.23 -2.79
C VAL A 328 -12.62 -10.52 -1.64
N GLU A 329 -12.17 -10.50 -0.38
CA GLU A 329 -12.97 -10.91 0.77
C GLU A 329 -14.27 -10.10 0.95
N GLY A 330 -14.31 -8.82 0.54
CA GLY A 330 -15.51 -7.99 0.66
C GLY A 330 -16.52 -8.13 -0.47
N LEU A 331 -16.27 -8.94 -1.51
CA LEU A 331 -17.22 -9.16 -2.60
C LEU A 331 -18.62 -9.62 -2.17
N PRO A 332 -18.81 -10.50 -1.16
CA PRO A 332 -20.15 -10.83 -0.66
C PRO A 332 -20.92 -9.62 -0.13
N THR A 333 -20.22 -8.70 0.54
CA THR A 333 -20.78 -7.44 1.03
C THR A 333 -21.17 -6.53 -0.14
N VAL A 334 -20.36 -6.48 -1.20
CA VAL A 334 -20.74 -5.75 -2.42
C VAL A 334 -21.99 -6.36 -3.06
N LYS A 335 -22.07 -7.70 -3.20
CA LYS A 335 -23.24 -8.39 -3.75
C LYS A 335 -24.52 -8.08 -2.98
N GLN A 336 -24.46 -8.07 -1.65
CA GLN A 336 -25.61 -7.79 -0.79
C GLN A 336 -26.17 -6.37 -0.99
N ASN A 337 -25.30 -5.38 -1.24
CA ASN A 337 -25.67 -3.96 -1.32
C ASN A 337 -25.86 -3.46 -2.77
N ASN A 338 -25.19 -4.09 -3.73
CA ASN A 338 -25.36 -3.87 -5.16
C ASN A 338 -25.27 -5.19 -5.95
N PRO A 339 -26.38 -5.94 -6.09
CA PRO A 339 -26.37 -7.23 -6.76
C PRO A 339 -26.15 -7.16 -8.28
N ARG A 340 -26.16 -5.95 -8.87
CA ARG A 340 -25.93 -5.64 -10.29
C ARG A 340 -24.48 -5.21 -10.59
N ALA A 341 -23.61 -5.18 -9.58
CA ALA A 341 -22.21 -4.89 -9.80
C ALA A 341 -21.56 -5.99 -10.67
N ILE A 342 -20.55 -5.61 -11.45
CA ILE A 342 -19.85 -6.52 -12.38
C ILE A 342 -18.39 -6.60 -11.99
N ILE A 343 -17.88 -7.81 -11.79
CA ILE A 343 -16.46 -8.06 -11.52
C ILE A 343 -15.70 -8.04 -12.84
N ILE A 344 -14.61 -7.27 -12.88
CA ILE A 344 -13.66 -7.18 -13.98
C ILE A 344 -12.31 -7.69 -13.45
N ALA A 345 -11.83 -8.81 -14.00
CA ALA A 345 -10.56 -9.40 -13.57
C ALA A 345 -9.96 -10.28 -14.66
N HIS A 346 -8.69 -10.66 -14.50
CA HIS A 346 -8.07 -11.64 -15.38
C HIS A 346 -8.71 -13.02 -15.23
N GLU A 347 -8.75 -13.81 -16.30
CA GLU A 347 -9.34 -15.17 -16.31
C GLU A 347 -8.75 -16.05 -15.20
N LYS A 348 -7.41 -16.10 -15.08
CA LYS A 348 -6.74 -16.88 -14.00
C LYS A 348 -7.08 -16.39 -12.60
N THR A 349 -7.38 -15.10 -12.44
CA THR A 349 -7.81 -14.53 -11.16
C THR A 349 -9.22 -15.02 -10.83
N LEU A 350 -10.16 -14.93 -11.77
CA LEU A 350 -11.52 -15.45 -11.61
C LEU A 350 -11.53 -16.95 -11.26
N GLN A 351 -10.70 -17.75 -11.95
CA GLN A 351 -10.58 -19.19 -11.67
C GLN A 351 -10.06 -19.49 -10.26
N ARG A 352 -9.14 -18.68 -9.73
CA ARG A 352 -8.50 -18.91 -8.42
C ARG A 352 -9.22 -18.27 -7.24
N MET A 353 -10.13 -17.34 -7.48
CA MET A 353 -11.00 -16.79 -6.44
C MET A 353 -11.83 -17.87 -5.75
N GLY A 354 -12.04 -19.03 -6.40
CA GLY A 354 -12.45 -20.29 -5.78
C GLY A 354 -13.88 -20.32 -5.23
N LYS A 355 -14.61 -19.20 -5.30
CA LYS A 355 -16.00 -19.06 -4.89
C LYS A 355 -16.77 -18.31 -5.98
N ASP A 356 -17.97 -18.81 -6.29
CA ASP A 356 -18.96 -18.02 -6.99
C ASP A 356 -19.52 -16.97 -6.01
N TYR A 357 -19.19 -15.70 -6.26
CA TYR A 357 -19.69 -14.57 -5.47
C TYR A 357 -21.10 -14.14 -5.91
N GLY A 358 -21.69 -14.82 -6.90
CA GLY A 358 -23.01 -14.55 -7.45
C GLY A 358 -23.09 -13.22 -8.21
N LEU A 359 -21.95 -12.65 -8.58
CA LEU A 359 -21.84 -11.42 -9.37
C LEU A 359 -21.45 -11.78 -10.81
N ASP A 360 -21.97 -11.04 -11.77
CA ASP A 360 -21.54 -11.19 -13.16
C ASP A 360 -20.04 -10.84 -13.26
N CYS A 361 -19.31 -11.62 -14.06
CA CYS A 361 -17.87 -11.47 -14.22
C CYS A 361 -17.53 -11.28 -15.70
N ILE A 362 -16.60 -10.37 -15.99
CA ILE A 362 -16.00 -10.18 -17.31
C ILE A 362 -14.50 -10.47 -17.18
N ALA A 363 -14.06 -11.54 -17.82
CA ALA A 363 -12.64 -11.87 -17.95
C ALA A 363 -11.98 -10.90 -18.94
N VAL A 364 -10.82 -10.35 -18.58
CA VAL A 364 -10.11 -9.35 -19.37
C VAL A 364 -8.61 -9.60 -19.38
N ASP A 365 -7.96 -9.22 -20.49
CA ASP A 365 -6.52 -9.14 -20.62
C ASP A 365 -6.04 -7.68 -20.63
N GLY A 366 -4.73 -7.49 -20.46
CA GLY A 366 -4.10 -6.18 -20.62
C GLY A 366 -4.33 -5.58 -22.01
N GLY A 367 -4.44 -4.26 -22.07
CA GLY A 367 -4.78 -3.48 -23.28
C GLY A 367 -6.29 -3.20 -23.42
N SER A 368 -7.14 -3.90 -22.66
CA SER A 368 -8.58 -3.63 -22.59
C SER A 368 -8.86 -2.27 -21.93
N LYS A 369 -10.00 -1.66 -22.27
CA LYS A 369 -10.42 -0.36 -21.72
C LYS A 369 -11.72 -0.46 -20.93
N LEU A 370 -11.79 0.26 -19.81
CA LEU A 370 -13.01 0.51 -19.06
C LEU A 370 -13.38 1.98 -19.18
N VAL A 371 -14.67 2.28 -19.09
CA VAL A 371 -15.15 3.67 -19.03
C VAL A 371 -16.02 3.84 -17.79
N ILE A 372 -15.71 4.85 -16.98
CA ILE A 372 -16.55 5.25 -15.83
C ILE A 372 -16.99 6.70 -15.99
N SER A 373 -18.29 6.96 -16.08
CA SER A 373 -18.86 8.30 -16.28
C SER A 373 -18.13 9.15 -17.34
N GLY A 374 -17.71 8.51 -18.44
CA GLY A 374 -16.97 9.16 -19.54
C GLY A 374 -15.49 9.43 -19.27
N GLN A 375 -14.86 8.75 -18.31
CA GLN A 375 -13.41 8.74 -18.10
C GLN A 375 -12.85 7.35 -18.48
N GLU A 376 -11.79 7.33 -19.27
CA GLU A 376 -11.14 6.10 -19.75
C GLU A 376 -10.13 5.56 -18.73
N LEU A 377 -10.19 4.26 -18.48
CA LEU A 377 -9.19 3.50 -17.75
C LEU A 377 -8.66 2.38 -18.63
N GLU A 378 -7.35 2.21 -18.64
CA GLU A 378 -6.69 1.13 -19.35
C GLU A 378 -6.28 0.03 -18.39
N ILE A 379 -6.60 -1.21 -18.75
CA ILE A 379 -6.18 -2.39 -18.01
C ILE A 379 -4.76 -2.74 -18.42
N ILE A 380 -3.84 -2.80 -17.46
CA ILE A 380 -2.43 -3.10 -17.70
C ILE A 380 -2.14 -4.52 -17.25
N SER A 381 -1.66 -5.37 -18.16
CA SER A 381 -1.14 -6.68 -17.77
C SER A 381 0.09 -6.50 -16.89
N ALA A 382 0.07 -7.03 -15.67
CA ALA A 382 1.08 -6.83 -14.65
C ALA A 382 1.53 -8.15 -13.98
N PRO A 383 1.90 -9.20 -14.75
CA PRO A 383 2.35 -10.45 -14.17
C PRO A 383 3.64 -10.25 -13.37
N GLY A 384 3.85 -11.12 -12.39
CA GLY A 384 5.06 -11.15 -11.58
C GLY A 384 4.75 -11.49 -10.13
N HIS A 385 3.83 -10.75 -9.51
CA HIS A 385 3.28 -11.11 -8.19
C HIS A 385 2.45 -12.42 -8.29
N THR A 386 1.50 -12.46 -9.24
CA THR A 386 0.87 -13.68 -9.75
C THR A 386 0.88 -13.62 -11.28
N ASP A 387 0.59 -14.73 -11.95
CA ASP A 387 0.55 -14.81 -13.42
C ASP A 387 -0.76 -14.29 -14.06
N GLY A 388 -1.70 -13.81 -13.24
CA GLY A 388 -2.97 -13.20 -13.64
C GLY A 388 -3.19 -11.84 -13.00
N HIS A 389 -2.12 -11.21 -12.50
CA HIS A 389 -2.18 -9.90 -11.88
C HIS A 389 -2.38 -8.81 -12.94
N LEU A 390 -3.29 -7.87 -12.65
CA LEU A 390 -3.58 -6.71 -13.48
C LEU A 390 -3.38 -5.41 -12.68
N GLY A 391 -2.86 -4.38 -13.36
CA GLY A 391 -2.96 -3.00 -12.94
C GLY A 391 -4.06 -2.25 -13.69
N LEU A 392 -4.42 -1.06 -13.20
CA LEU A 392 -5.41 -0.20 -13.83
C LEU A 392 -4.85 1.22 -13.95
N PHE A 393 -4.79 1.75 -15.15
CA PHE A 393 -4.24 3.07 -15.45
C PHE A 393 -5.35 4.06 -15.77
N HIS A 394 -5.53 5.04 -14.89
CA HIS A 394 -6.43 6.15 -15.12
C HIS A 394 -5.74 7.22 -15.97
N ARG A 395 -6.07 7.24 -17.27
CA ARG A 395 -5.40 8.04 -18.30
C ARG A 395 -5.42 9.54 -18.00
N ALA A 396 -6.53 10.04 -17.47
CA ALA A 396 -6.72 11.45 -17.15
C ALA A 396 -5.68 11.99 -16.17
N THR A 397 -5.54 11.31 -15.04
CA THR A 397 -4.68 11.77 -13.95
C THR A 397 -3.29 11.14 -13.96
N GLY A 398 -3.06 10.17 -14.86
CA GLY A 398 -1.82 9.40 -14.91
C GLY A 398 -1.64 8.53 -13.67
N THR A 399 -2.75 8.10 -13.05
CA THR A 399 -2.72 7.29 -11.84
C THR A 399 -2.70 5.81 -12.20
N LEU A 400 -1.72 5.08 -11.69
CA LEU A 400 -1.61 3.63 -11.85
C LEU A 400 -1.96 2.93 -10.54
N LEU A 401 -3.03 2.14 -10.55
CA LEU A 401 -3.32 1.17 -9.50
C LEU A 401 -2.47 -0.07 -9.77
N VAL A 402 -1.57 -0.42 -8.86
CA VAL A 402 -0.58 -1.50 -9.06
C VAL A 402 -0.89 -2.76 -8.27
N GLY A 403 -1.96 -2.77 -7.47
CA GLY A 403 -2.27 -3.87 -6.55
C GLY A 403 -1.04 -4.23 -5.70
N ASP A 404 -0.75 -5.53 -5.63
CA ASP A 404 0.43 -6.08 -4.95
C ASP A 404 1.72 -6.11 -5.76
N HIS A 405 1.72 -5.63 -7.02
CA HIS A 405 2.96 -5.63 -7.81
C HIS A 405 4.01 -4.72 -7.19
N CYS A 406 3.61 -3.62 -6.55
CA CYS A 406 4.45 -2.79 -5.71
C CYS A 406 3.65 -2.38 -4.47
N VAL A 407 4.30 -2.39 -3.31
CA VAL A 407 3.71 -1.94 -2.04
C VAL A 407 4.43 -0.71 -1.50
N GLY A 408 3.73 0.11 -0.72
CA GLY A 408 4.23 1.38 -0.19
C GLY A 408 5.30 1.25 0.89
N HIS A 409 5.55 0.04 1.41
CA HIS A 409 6.60 -0.24 2.38
C HIS A 409 7.23 -1.61 2.17
N GLY A 410 8.55 -1.73 2.29
CA GLY A 410 9.24 -3.01 2.12
C GLY A 410 9.24 -3.47 0.66
N SER A 411 8.92 -4.74 0.42
CA SER A 411 8.91 -5.35 -0.91
C SER A 411 7.72 -6.28 -1.08
N SER A 412 7.15 -6.32 -2.29
CA SER A 412 6.13 -7.28 -2.72
C SER A 412 6.64 -8.73 -2.59
N VAL A 413 5.74 -9.64 -2.25
CA VAL A 413 5.93 -11.11 -2.32
C VAL A 413 5.64 -11.56 -3.75
N LEU A 414 6.32 -12.58 -4.27
CA LEU A 414 5.91 -13.21 -5.55
C LEU A 414 5.36 -14.60 -5.23
N ASP A 415 4.09 -14.82 -5.51
CA ASP A 415 3.41 -16.08 -5.23
C ASP A 415 3.69 -17.10 -6.34
N SER A 416 4.76 -17.86 -6.16
CA SER A 416 5.17 -18.91 -7.10
C SER A 416 4.13 -20.01 -7.29
N ASN A 417 3.22 -20.23 -6.32
CA ASN A 417 2.17 -21.23 -6.47
C ASN A 417 1.07 -20.76 -7.44
N SER A 418 0.98 -19.44 -7.64
CA SER A 418 0.08 -18.78 -8.58
C SER A 418 0.83 -18.22 -9.79
N GLY A 419 1.98 -18.81 -10.13
CA GLY A 419 2.79 -18.47 -11.30
C GLY A 419 3.61 -17.18 -11.18
N GLY A 420 3.67 -16.57 -9.99
CA GLY A 420 4.52 -15.42 -9.73
C GLY A 420 6.00 -15.76 -9.92
N ASN A 421 6.73 -14.90 -10.63
CA ASN A 421 8.13 -15.11 -10.98
C ASN A 421 8.86 -13.78 -11.18
N MET A 422 10.19 -13.82 -11.06
CA MET A 422 11.03 -12.62 -11.06
C MET A 422 11.19 -12.00 -12.46
N GLU A 423 11.17 -12.79 -13.52
CA GLU A 423 11.30 -12.31 -14.91
C GLU A 423 10.12 -11.41 -15.28
N ASP A 424 8.90 -11.91 -15.09
CA ASP A 424 7.68 -11.14 -15.30
C ASP A 424 7.64 -9.93 -14.38
N TYR A 425 8.05 -10.10 -13.12
CA TYR A 425 8.06 -9.01 -12.15
C TYR A 425 8.93 -7.83 -12.60
N LEU A 426 10.18 -8.10 -12.99
CA LEU A 426 11.11 -7.08 -13.45
C LEU A 426 10.69 -6.48 -14.79
N THR A 427 10.14 -7.30 -15.70
CA THR A 427 9.60 -6.83 -16.99
C THR A 427 8.41 -5.90 -16.79
N THR A 428 7.49 -6.25 -15.90
CA THR A 428 6.36 -5.38 -15.53
C THR A 428 6.82 -4.09 -14.86
N CYS A 429 7.82 -4.12 -13.97
CA CYS A 429 8.38 -2.89 -13.41
C CYS A 429 8.97 -1.97 -14.48
N LYS A 430 9.67 -2.51 -15.49
CA LYS A 430 10.19 -1.73 -16.62
C LYS A 430 9.06 -1.13 -17.47
N ARG A 431 8.01 -1.91 -17.74
CA ARG A 431 6.80 -1.43 -18.44
C ARG A 431 6.09 -0.32 -17.68
N PHE A 432 6.02 -0.40 -16.34
CA PHE A 432 5.49 0.69 -15.52
C PHE A 432 6.36 1.95 -15.58
N ILE A 433 7.68 1.82 -15.69
CA ILE A 433 8.57 2.97 -15.91
C ILE A 433 8.28 3.60 -17.28
N GLU A 434 8.13 2.80 -18.32
CA GLU A 434 7.79 3.26 -19.69
C GLU A 434 6.41 3.91 -19.77
N LEU A 435 5.43 3.41 -18.99
CA LEU A 435 4.11 4.01 -18.86
C LEU A 435 4.15 5.41 -18.22
N ALA A 436 5.23 5.71 -17.49
CA ALA A 436 5.50 7.00 -16.85
C ALA A 436 4.31 7.55 -16.03
N PRO A 437 3.74 6.76 -15.09
CA PRO A 437 2.64 7.23 -14.27
C PRO A 437 3.04 8.46 -13.44
N LYS A 438 2.07 9.29 -13.12
CA LYS A 438 2.23 10.47 -12.25
C LYS A 438 2.04 10.11 -10.78
N VAL A 439 1.21 9.10 -10.51
CA VAL A 439 0.91 8.60 -9.16
C VAL A 439 0.82 7.08 -9.24
N ILE A 440 1.40 6.39 -8.26
CA ILE A 440 1.18 4.95 -8.07
C ILE A 440 0.40 4.76 -6.77
N ILE A 441 -0.71 4.03 -6.85
CA ILE A 441 -1.52 3.62 -5.70
C ILE A 441 -1.34 2.11 -5.52
N PRO A 442 -0.58 1.68 -4.50
CA PRO A 442 -0.48 0.26 -4.15
C PRO A 442 -1.74 -0.21 -3.42
N ALA A 443 -1.96 -1.53 -3.39
CA ALA A 443 -2.97 -2.10 -2.50
C ALA A 443 -2.59 -1.97 -1.02
N HIS A 444 -1.30 -1.91 -0.70
CA HIS A 444 -0.83 -1.77 0.68
C HIS A 444 0.12 -0.59 0.84
N GLY A 445 -0.14 0.25 1.84
CA GLY A 445 0.66 1.44 2.15
C GLY A 445 0.31 2.69 1.35
N TYR A 446 1.12 3.73 1.54
CA TYR A 446 0.83 5.06 1.02
C TYR A 446 0.91 5.13 -0.51
N PRO A 447 0.00 5.88 -1.17
CA PRO A 447 0.21 6.35 -2.53
C PRO A 447 1.54 7.09 -2.67
N THR A 448 2.26 6.87 -3.77
CA THR A 448 3.52 7.57 -4.05
C THR A 448 3.36 8.61 -5.16
N LEU A 449 3.94 9.78 -4.92
CA LEU A 449 4.11 10.83 -5.92
C LEU A 449 5.47 10.76 -6.62
N TRP A 450 6.31 9.77 -6.28
CA TRP A 450 7.60 9.50 -6.91
C TRP A 450 7.63 8.07 -7.48
N PRO A 451 6.80 7.80 -8.51
CA PRO A 451 6.66 6.48 -9.10
C PRO A 451 7.95 5.95 -9.70
N LEU A 452 8.76 6.79 -10.36
CA LEU A 452 10.02 6.33 -10.94
C LEU A 452 10.99 5.88 -9.85
N HIS A 453 11.11 6.68 -8.77
CA HIS A 453 11.91 6.32 -7.60
C HIS A 453 11.46 5.00 -6.99
N MET A 454 10.15 4.81 -6.78
CA MET A 454 9.60 3.54 -6.27
C MET A 454 9.97 2.36 -7.17
N LEU A 455 9.66 2.43 -8.47
CA LEU A 455 9.89 1.32 -9.41
C LEU A 455 11.39 0.97 -9.54
N GLN A 456 12.25 1.98 -9.58
CA GLN A 456 13.71 1.77 -9.61
C GLN A 456 14.24 1.16 -8.31
N ASN A 457 13.71 1.56 -7.15
CA ASN A 457 14.06 0.91 -5.88
C ASN A 457 13.71 -0.57 -5.91
N TYR A 458 12.54 -0.93 -6.47
CA TYR A 458 12.12 -2.32 -6.60
C TYR A 458 13.05 -3.14 -7.50
N ILE A 459 13.35 -2.65 -8.70
CA ILE A 459 14.28 -3.31 -9.63
C ILE A 459 15.64 -3.50 -8.94
N ARG A 460 16.22 -2.43 -8.38
CA ARG A 460 17.51 -2.49 -7.69
C ARG A 460 17.51 -3.41 -6.49
N HIS A 461 16.43 -3.43 -5.71
CA HIS A 461 16.31 -4.33 -4.56
C HIS A 461 16.42 -5.79 -4.98
N ARG A 462 15.78 -6.16 -6.09
CA ARG A 462 15.85 -7.52 -6.65
C ARG A 462 17.24 -7.83 -7.21
N GLU A 463 17.80 -6.95 -8.02
CA GLU A 463 19.15 -7.11 -8.59
C GLU A 463 20.23 -7.22 -7.50
N ALA A 464 20.13 -6.39 -6.46
CA ALA A 464 21.04 -6.46 -5.31
C ALA A 464 20.93 -7.80 -4.56
N ARG A 465 19.72 -8.37 -4.49
CA ARG A 465 19.53 -9.70 -3.90
C ARG A 465 20.11 -10.81 -4.79
N GLU A 466 19.94 -10.72 -6.10
CA GLU A 466 20.58 -11.64 -7.05
C GLU A 466 22.10 -11.62 -6.94
N ALA A 467 22.69 -10.42 -6.86
CA ALA A 467 24.11 -10.27 -6.64
C ALA A 467 24.58 -10.94 -5.33
N LYS A 468 23.80 -10.82 -4.24
CA LYS A 468 24.09 -11.53 -2.98
C LYS A 468 24.01 -13.05 -3.13
N VAL A 469 23.02 -13.57 -3.86
CA VAL A 469 22.86 -15.00 -4.14
C VAL A 469 24.03 -15.54 -4.98
N LEU A 470 24.39 -14.85 -6.07
CA LEU A 470 25.53 -15.22 -6.91
C LEU A 470 26.85 -15.18 -6.12
N CYS A 471 27.06 -14.15 -5.31
CA CYS A 471 28.25 -14.03 -4.45
C CYS A 471 28.35 -15.20 -3.46
N ALA A 472 27.24 -15.65 -2.87
CA ALA A 472 27.22 -16.83 -2.02
C ALA A 472 27.65 -18.10 -2.77
N ILE A 473 27.14 -18.29 -3.99
CA ILE A 473 27.50 -19.44 -4.85
C ILE A 473 28.98 -19.40 -5.22
N GLN A 474 29.50 -18.24 -5.63
CA GLN A 474 30.91 -18.05 -5.98
C GLN A 474 31.86 -18.30 -4.81
N ARG A 475 31.41 -18.07 -3.58
CA ARG A 475 32.13 -18.42 -2.33
C ARG A 475 32.03 -19.90 -1.95
N GLY A 476 31.40 -20.72 -2.80
CA GLY A 476 31.30 -22.16 -2.63
C GLY A 476 30.03 -22.64 -1.94
N ALA A 477 28.99 -21.80 -1.78
CA ALA A 477 27.69 -22.29 -1.31
C ALA A 477 27.08 -23.23 -2.35
N ARG A 478 26.73 -24.46 -1.94
CA ARG A 478 26.10 -25.49 -2.81
C ARG A 478 24.70 -25.86 -2.35
N THR A 479 24.42 -25.76 -1.06
CA THR A 479 23.13 -26.12 -0.45
C THR A 479 22.24 -24.92 -0.18
N ALA A 480 20.93 -25.14 -0.11
CA ALA A 480 19.93 -24.14 0.25
C ALA A 480 20.25 -23.39 1.55
N TYR A 481 20.70 -24.12 2.57
CA TYR A 481 21.09 -23.51 3.85
C TYR A 481 22.28 -22.56 3.69
N GLN A 482 23.32 -22.98 2.96
CA GLN A 482 24.52 -22.15 2.74
C GLN A 482 24.21 -20.91 1.90
N VAL A 483 23.39 -21.04 0.86
CA VAL A 483 23.00 -19.90 0.01
C VAL A 483 22.18 -18.91 0.83
N VAL A 484 21.15 -19.37 1.56
CA VAL A 484 20.31 -18.49 2.38
C VAL A 484 21.11 -17.84 3.50
N SER A 485 21.93 -18.59 4.24
CA SER A 485 22.67 -18.05 5.38
C SER A 485 23.68 -16.96 4.99
N GLN A 486 24.25 -17.04 3.78
CA GLN A 486 25.14 -16.02 3.24
C GLN A 486 24.38 -14.86 2.61
N ALA A 487 23.40 -15.15 1.75
CA ALA A 487 22.66 -14.12 1.02
C ALA A 487 21.73 -13.30 1.93
N TYR A 488 21.26 -13.87 3.05
CA TYR A 488 20.37 -13.27 4.05
C TYR A 488 21.00 -13.22 5.44
N GLN A 489 22.32 -13.04 5.52
CA GLN A 489 23.03 -12.87 6.80
C GLN A 489 22.51 -11.68 7.65
N ASP A 490 21.89 -10.70 6.98
CA ASP A 490 21.25 -9.52 7.57
C ASP A 490 19.82 -9.77 8.05
N THR A 491 19.30 -10.99 7.85
CA THR A 491 17.92 -11.37 8.17
C THR A 491 17.93 -12.38 9.32
N PRO A 492 17.10 -12.20 10.37
CA PRO A 492 17.03 -13.16 11.46
C PRO A 492 16.72 -14.58 10.96
N PRO A 493 17.37 -15.63 11.50
CA PRO A 493 17.19 -17.01 11.04
C PRO A 493 15.75 -17.52 11.06
N ALA A 494 14.90 -16.96 11.92
CA ALA A 494 13.47 -17.27 11.96
C ALA A 494 12.75 -17.01 10.62
N TYR A 495 13.25 -16.08 9.79
CA TYR A 495 12.67 -15.72 8.50
C TYR A 495 13.35 -16.43 7.32
N TRP A 496 14.36 -17.26 7.56
CA TRP A 496 15.07 -17.96 6.49
C TRP A 496 14.19 -18.92 5.67
N PRO A 497 13.11 -19.53 6.20
CA PRO A 497 12.17 -20.28 5.35
C PRO A 497 11.50 -19.41 4.27
N ALA A 498 11.11 -18.18 4.60
CA ALA A 498 10.58 -17.23 3.63
C ALA A 498 11.67 -16.75 2.66
N ALA A 499 12.87 -16.49 3.19
CA ALA A 499 14.04 -16.15 2.37
C ALA A 499 14.38 -17.24 1.35
N LEU A 500 14.24 -18.52 1.70
CA LEU A 500 14.46 -19.63 0.78
C LEU A 500 13.51 -19.59 -0.42
N MET A 501 12.23 -19.26 -0.22
CA MET A 501 11.29 -19.10 -1.32
C MET A 501 11.73 -17.96 -2.25
N ASN A 502 12.22 -16.87 -1.66
CA ASN A 502 12.75 -15.74 -2.42
C ASN A 502 14.05 -16.09 -3.18
N VAL A 503 14.97 -16.87 -2.58
CA VAL A 503 16.16 -17.39 -3.27
C VAL A 503 15.78 -18.25 -4.47
N LYS A 504 14.75 -19.10 -4.34
CA LYS A 504 14.27 -19.93 -5.46
C LYS A 504 13.81 -19.08 -6.65
N LEU A 505 13.06 -18.01 -6.39
CA LEU A 505 12.63 -17.06 -7.42
C LEU A 505 13.84 -16.43 -8.14
N HIS A 506 14.84 -16.00 -7.38
CA HIS A 506 16.07 -15.43 -7.93
C HIS A 506 16.88 -16.44 -8.75
N LEU A 507 17.08 -17.66 -8.23
CA LEU A 507 17.80 -18.70 -8.98
C LEU A 507 17.07 -19.08 -10.27
N ASN A 508 15.74 -19.16 -10.25
CA ASN A 508 14.97 -19.43 -11.47
C ASN A 508 15.20 -18.36 -12.53
N HIS A 509 15.19 -17.08 -12.15
CA HIS A 509 15.48 -15.99 -13.09
C HIS A 509 16.95 -15.98 -13.56
N LEU A 510 17.91 -16.15 -12.65
CA LEU A 510 19.33 -16.29 -12.99
C LEU A 510 19.59 -17.44 -13.97
N LYS A 511 18.82 -18.54 -13.85
CA LYS A 511 18.88 -19.67 -14.79
C LYS A 511 18.38 -19.26 -16.18
N ILE A 512 17.26 -18.55 -16.26
CA ILE A 512 16.68 -18.08 -17.53
C ILE A 512 17.66 -17.16 -18.27
N ILE A 513 18.28 -16.22 -17.56
CA ILE A 513 19.26 -15.28 -18.14
C ILE A 513 20.68 -15.87 -18.23
N SER A 514 20.85 -17.17 -17.98
CA SER A 514 22.14 -17.91 -18.08
C SER A 514 23.29 -17.31 -17.26
N GLN A 515 23.00 -16.79 -16.06
CA GLN A 515 23.99 -16.19 -15.15
C GLN A 515 24.38 -17.10 -13.96
N ILE A 516 23.81 -18.29 -13.86
CA ILE A 516 24.23 -19.27 -12.84
C ILE A 516 25.62 -19.82 -13.21
N PRO A 517 26.59 -19.86 -12.28
CA PRO A 517 27.88 -20.50 -12.50
C PRO A 517 27.73 -21.97 -12.93
N SER A 518 28.49 -22.40 -13.94
CA SER A 518 28.36 -23.72 -14.56
C SER A 518 28.63 -24.89 -13.60
N ASP A 519 29.39 -24.65 -12.53
CA ASP A 519 29.73 -25.61 -11.50
C ASP A 519 28.68 -25.70 -10.36
N PHE A 520 27.65 -24.85 -10.39
CA PHE A 520 26.56 -24.89 -9.41
C PHE A 520 25.49 -25.93 -9.80
N ASN A 521 25.29 -26.93 -8.95
CA ASN A 521 24.31 -27.99 -9.16
C ASN A 521 22.93 -27.61 -8.58
N MET A 522 21.99 -27.27 -9.46
CA MET A 522 20.61 -26.93 -9.07
C MET A 522 19.88 -28.10 -8.38
N ASP A 523 20.11 -29.35 -8.80
CA ASP A 523 19.45 -30.52 -8.20
C ASP A 523 19.94 -30.78 -6.76
N GLU A 524 21.19 -30.45 -6.47
CA GLU A 524 21.72 -30.48 -5.11
C GLU A 524 21.05 -29.41 -4.23
N PHE A 525 20.96 -28.18 -4.74
CA PHE A 525 20.25 -27.10 -4.06
C PHE A 525 18.80 -27.50 -3.76
N ASP A 526 18.06 -27.98 -4.76
CA ASP A 526 16.65 -28.32 -4.62
C ASP A 526 16.41 -29.47 -3.64
N ARG A 527 17.24 -30.53 -3.68
CA ARG A 527 17.17 -31.62 -2.69
C ARG A 527 17.43 -31.13 -1.28
N SER A 528 18.37 -30.20 -1.10
CA SER A 528 18.71 -29.64 0.20
C SER A 528 17.67 -28.63 0.73
N SER A 529 16.79 -28.11 -0.13
CA SER A 529 15.77 -27.10 0.19
C SER A 529 14.53 -27.60 0.95
N LYS A 530 14.43 -28.92 1.20
CA LYS A 530 13.28 -29.57 1.86
C LYS A 530 13.57 -29.81 3.35
N ALA A 531 13.32 -31.02 3.86
CA ALA A 531 13.59 -31.39 5.25
C ALA A 531 15.01 -31.05 5.75
N PRO A 532 16.10 -31.18 4.95
CA PRO A 532 17.44 -30.82 5.41
C PRO A 532 17.61 -29.34 5.76
N PHE A 533 16.90 -28.45 5.08
CA PHE A 533 16.94 -27.01 5.34
C PHE A 533 16.31 -26.67 6.69
N ILE A 534 15.10 -27.19 6.94
CA ILE A 534 14.33 -26.95 8.17
C ILE A 534 15.14 -27.42 9.37
N LEU A 535 15.69 -28.65 9.32
CA LEU A 535 16.46 -29.23 10.41
C LEU A 535 17.68 -28.38 10.78
N ARG A 536 18.35 -27.76 9.80
CA ARG A 536 19.52 -26.90 10.00
C ARG A 536 19.18 -25.50 10.53
N CYS A 537 17.95 -25.03 10.32
CA CYS A 537 17.49 -23.73 10.83
C CYS A 537 17.05 -23.79 12.30
N LEU A 538 16.66 -24.96 12.81
CA LEU A 538 16.12 -25.13 14.18
C LEU A 538 17.04 -24.59 15.30
N PRO A 539 18.37 -24.86 15.32
CA PRO A 539 19.23 -24.37 16.39
C PRO A 539 19.33 -22.83 16.44
N ALA A 540 19.38 -22.20 15.26
CA ALA A 540 19.49 -20.74 15.14
C ALA A 540 18.17 -20.05 15.50
N ALA A 541 17.03 -20.64 15.13
CA ALA A 541 15.70 -20.16 15.52
C ALA A 541 15.45 -20.29 17.03
N ALA A 542 15.87 -21.40 17.65
CA ALA A 542 15.74 -21.62 19.09
C ALA A 542 16.59 -20.63 19.91
N SER A 543 17.81 -20.33 19.47
CA SER A 543 18.69 -19.34 20.13
C SER A 543 18.09 -17.92 20.10
N HIS A 544 17.49 -17.52 18.97
CA HIS A 544 16.80 -16.23 18.84
C HIS A 544 15.55 -16.13 19.72
N MET A 545 14.82 -17.23 19.92
CA MET A 545 13.64 -17.27 20.80
C MET A 545 14.02 -17.12 22.28
N LEU A 546 15.18 -17.63 22.69
CA LEU A 546 15.69 -17.55 24.06
C LEU A 546 16.26 -16.17 24.43
N GLN A 547 16.52 -15.28 23.47
CA GLN A 547 17.03 -13.92 23.69
C GLN A 547 15.94 -12.86 23.90
N LYS A 548 14.64 -13.22 23.83
CA LYS A 548 13.55 -12.28 24.17
C LYS A 548 13.50 -12.08 25.70
N PRO A 549 13.36 -10.84 26.23
CA PRO A 549 13.30 -10.61 27.67
C PRO A 549 12.11 -11.34 28.31
N LEU A 550 12.37 -12.07 29.40
CA LEU A 550 11.39 -12.74 30.27
C LEU A 550 10.57 -11.68 31.05
N LEU A 551 9.60 -11.05 30.39
CA LEU A 551 8.56 -10.26 31.05
C LEU A 551 7.20 -10.65 30.48
N SER A 552 6.70 -11.82 30.92
CA SER A 552 5.28 -12.18 31.12
C SER A 552 5.07 -13.70 30.97
N ILE A 553 5.56 -14.50 31.92
CA ILE A 553 5.05 -15.86 32.12
C ILE A 553 4.89 -16.09 33.62
N MET A 554 3.80 -15.56 34.18
CA MET A 554 3.14 -16.21 35.31
C MET A 554 1.69 -16.44 34.88
N GLY A 555 1.33 -17.72 34.73
CA GLY A 555 -0.02 -18.16 34.42
C GLY A 555 -0.20 -18.78 33.04
N THR A 556 0.34 -19.98 32.83
CA THR A 556 -0.37 -21.19 32.36
C THR A 556 0.61 -22.30 31.98
N SER A 557 0.19 -23.54 32.26
CA SER A 557 0.90 -24.82 32.19
C SER A 557 1.96 -24.99 31.08
N LEU A 558 3.18 -25.35 31.50
CA LEU A 558 4.37 -25.59 30.66
C LEU A 558 4.38 -26.92 29.87
N ALA A 559 3.26 -27.64 29.77
CA ALA A 559 3.23 -29.01 29.20
C ALA A 559 2.57 -29.13 27.81
N GLY A 560 2.05 -28.04 27.22
CA GLY A 560 1.28 -28.11 25.97
C GLY A 560 1.99 -27.67 24.69
N SER A 561 3.07 -26.87 24.79
CA SER A 561 3.62 -26.11 23.65
C SER A 561 4.82 -26.74 22.96
N LEU A 562 5.50 -27.72 23.57
CA LEU A 562 6.53 -28.52 22.88
C LEU A 562 5.93 -29.60 21.95
N SER A 563 4.71 -30.06 22.25
CA SER A 563 4.06 -31.17 21.56
C SER A 563 3.43 -30.79 20.21
N VAL A 564 3.05 -29.52 20.04
CA VAL A 564 2.31 -29.06 18.83
C VAL A 564 3.26 -28.77 17.66
N ILE A 565 4.48 -28.28 17.92
CA ILE A 565 5.45 -27.96 16.85
C ILE A 565 6.13 -29.22 16.28
N VAL A 566 6.35 -30.24 17.12
CA VAL A 566 6.93 -31.53 16.67
C VAL A 566 5.91 -32.35 15.86
N VAL A 567 4.62 -32.22 16.13
CA VAL A 567 3.56 -32.95 15.41
C VAL A 567 3.26 -32.33 14.03
N VAL A 568 3.35 -31.01 13.86
CA VAL A 568 3.17 -30.36 12.54
C VAL A 568 4.32 -30.71 11.57
N GLY A 569 5.54 -30.90 12.07
CA GLY A 569 6.68 -31.37 11.27
C GLY A 569 6.59 -32.86 10.86
N ALA A 570 5.97 -33.71 11.69
CA ALA A 570 5.84 -35.15 11.41
C ALA A 570 4.71 -35.45 10.40
N VAL A 571 3.62 -34.67 10.40
CA VAL A 571 2.48 -34.88 9.49
C VAL A 571 2.81 -34.45 8.05
N ALA A 572 3.67 -33.45 7.84
CA ALA A 572 4.14 -33.09 6.50
C ALA A 572 5.08 -34.14 5.86
N CYS A 573 5.74 -34.96 6.68
CA CYS A 573 6.67 -35.99 6.22
C CYS A 573 5.97 -37.32 5.85
N LEU A 574 4.81 -37.62 6.45
CA LEU A 574 4.05 -38.85 6.18
C LEU A 574 3.14 -38.77 4.94
N TRP A 575 2.88 -37.57 4.40
CA TRP A 575 2.01 -37.38 3.23
C TRP A 575 2.75 -37.28 1.89
N THR A 576 4.05 -37.57 1.85
CA THR A 576 4.83 -37.71 0.60
C THR A 576 5.12 -39.18 0.23
N LYS A 577 4.49 -40.14 0.93
CA LYS A 577 4.69 -41.58 0.70
C LYS A 577 3.49 -42.37 0.17
N LYS A 578 2.36 -41.75 -0.19
CA LYS A 578 1.31 -42.44 -0.96
C LYS A 578 0.62 -41.51 -1.96
N LYS A 579 0.85 -41.84 -3.25
CA LYS A 579 0.33 -41.31 -4.52
C LYS A 579 1.04 -40.08 -5.05
#